data_AF-A0A804I4E5-F1
#
_entry.id   AF-A0A804I4E5-F1
#
_cell.length_a   1.000
_cell.length_b   1.000
_cell.length_c   1.000
_cell.angle_alpha   90.00
_cell.angle_beta   90.00
_cell.angle_gamma   90.00
#
_symmetry.space_group_name_H-M   'P 1'
#
loop_
_entity.id
_entity.type
_entity.pdbx_description
1 polymer ?
#
loop_
_entity_poly.entity_id
_entity_poly.type
_entity_poly.pdbx_seq_one_letter_code
_entity_poly.pdbx_strand_id
1 'polypeptide(L)'
;MTARWLWTNLYKKSFLKNICQCSLIKDKQGHQYTPREFYQQFHKVWGQLMKTGYQSSCLAHQVERFAYLYTRQVTNLSLHSLDKYYSPNEDYMPHEFDILGPV
;
A
#
# COMPACT_ATOMS: atom_id res chain seq x y z
N MET A 1 22.79 -9.01 44.90
CA MET A 1 22.79 -9.85 43.68
C MET A 1 21.43 -10.53 43.66
N THR A 2 20.42 -10.15 42.87
CA THR A 2 20.29 -10.22 41.41
C THR A 2 19.04 -9.41 40.99
N ALA A 3 19.19 -8.19 40.49
CA ALA A 3 18.04 -7.44 39.94
C ALA A 3 18.42 -6.57 38.72
N ARG A 4 19.54 -6.87 38.06
CA ARG A 4 20.00 -6.17 36.84
C ARG A 4 19.81 -7.00 35.56
N TRP A 5 19.48 -8.28 35.68
CA TRP A 5 19.32 -9.22 34.55
C TRP A 5 17.89 -9.34 34.02
N LEU A 6 16.87 -8.85 34.74
CA LEU A 6 15.47 -8.95 34.29
C LEU A 6 15.05 -7.77 33.39
N TRP A 7 15.66 -6.59 33.52
CA TRP A 7 15.27 -5.41 32.72
C TRP A 7 15.77 -5.48 31.27
N THR A 8 16.93 -6.10 31.04
CA THR A 8 17.52 -6.22 29.68
C THR A 8 16.80 -7.25 28.79
N ASN A 9 15.99 -8.14 29.36
CA ASN A 9 15.32 -9.22 28.62
C ASN A 9 13.92 -8.86 28.11
N LEU A 10 13.24 -7.89 28.74
CA LEU A 10 11.93 -7.42 28.29
C LEU A 10 12.03 -6.40 27.14
N TYR A 11 13.06 -5.56 27.13
CA TYR A 11 13.23 -4.54 26.09
C TYR A 11 13.69 -5.15 24.74
N LYS A 12 14.46 -6.23 24.76
CA LYS A 12 14.93 -6.93 23.56
C LYS A 12 13.83 -7.72 22.84
N LYS A 13 12.82 -8.21 23.57
CA LYS A 13 11.65 -8.91 23.00
C LYS A 13 10.66 -7.98 22.30
N SER A 14 10.62 -6.70 22.65
CA SER A 14 9.77 -5.71 21.96
C SER A 14 10.36 -5.28 20.61
N PHE A 15 11.69 -5.19 20.52
CA PHE A 15 12.37 -4.67 19.32
C PHE A 15 12.41 -5.66 18.15
N LEU A 16 12.40 -6.98 18.42
CA LEU A 16 12.39 -8.01 17.37
C LEU A 16 11.01 -8.27 16.74
N LYS A 17 9.91 -7.83 17.37
CA LYS A 17 8.56 -7.93 16.77
C LYS A 17 8.36 -6.97 15.59
N ASN A 18 9.23 -5.99 15.41
CA ASN A 18 9.10 -4.96 14.37
C ASN A 18 9.95 -5.23 13.11
N ILE A 19 10.73 -6.31 13.05
CA ILE A 19 11.59 -6.63 11.89
C ILE A 19 10.89 -7.59 10.91
N CYS A 20 9.83 -8.28 11.35
CA CYS A 20 9.03 -9.15 10.48
C CYS A 20 7.61 -8.57 10.36
N GLN A 21 7.46 -7.44 9.68
CA GLN A 21 6.15 -7.04 9.16
C GLN A 21 5.72 -8.05 8.09
N CYS A 22 5.13 -9.16 8.51
CA CYS A 22 4.05 -9.79 7.76
C CYS A 22 2.79 -8.96 8.00
N SER A 23 2.82 -7.66 7.70
CA SER A 23 1.64 -6.81 7.79
C SER A 23 0.60 -7.37 6.82
N LEU A 24 -0.61 -7.62 7.33
CA LEU A 24 -1.72 -8.06 6.49
C LEU A 24 -2.02 -6.97 5.46
N ILE A 25 -2.14 -7.38 4.20
CA ILE A 25 -2.51 -6.47 3.12
C ILE A 25 -4.03 -6.26 3.24
N LYS A 26 -4.45 -5.01 3.37
CA LYS A 26 -5.86 -4.62 3.36
C LYS A 26 -6.27 -4.23 1.95
N ASP A 27 -7.35 -4.81 1.47
CA ASP A 27 -7.97 -4.35 0.23
C ASP A 27 -8.83 -3.08 0.48
N LYS A 28 -9.33 -2.48 -0.62
CA LYS A 28 -10.24 -1.32 -0.53
C LYS A 28 -11.59 -1.66 0.10
N GLN A 29 -11.93 -2.93 0.24
CA GLN A 29 -13.19 -3.43 0.82
C GLN A 29 -13.04 -3.76 2.31
N GLY A 30 -11.83 -3.65 2.87
CA GLY A 30 -11.50 -3.92 4.27
C GLY A 30 -11.10 -5.37 4.57
N HIS A 31 -11.09 -6.25 3.57
CA HIS A 31 -10.62 -7.63 3.73
C HIS A 31 -9.10 -7.65 3.95
N GLN A 32 -8.69 -8.50 4.88
CA GLN A 32 -7.30 -8.68 5.26
C GLN A 32 -6.79 -9.98 4.65
N TYR A 33 -5.64 -9.89 3.97
CA TYR A 33 -4.97 -11.03 3.35
C TYR A 33 -3.56 -11.17 3.88
N THR A 34 -3.07 -12.40 3.98
CA THR A 34 -1.63 -12.60 4.09
C THR A 34 -0.96 -12.21 2.76
N PRO A 35 0.31 -11.75 2.76
CA PRO A 35 0.99 -11.40 1.51
C PRO A 35 0.99 -12.54 0.49
N ARG A 36 1.10 -13.79 0.95
CA ARG A 36 1.09 -14.97 0.07
C ARG A 36 -0.27 -15.19 -0.60
N GLU A 37 -1.36 -15.11 0.15
CA GLU A 37 -2.72 -15.24 -0.39
C GLU A 37 -3.04 -14.12 -1.37
N PHE A 38 -2.59 -12.89 -1.07
CA PHE A 38 -2.77 -11.75 -1.96
C PHE A 38 -2.06 -11.95 -3.30
N TYR A 39 -0.78 -12.32 -3.29
CA TYR A 39 -0.02 -12.54 -4.53
C TYR A 39 -0.52 -13.73 -5.36
N GLN A 40 -1.16 -14.72 -4.73
CA GLN A 40 -1.78 -15.85 -5.43
C GLN A 40 -2.98 -15.46 -6.30
N GLN A 41 -3.62 -14.31 -6.04
CA GLN A 41 -4.75 -13.82 -6.84
C GLN A 41 -4.32 -13.27 -8.21
N PHE A 42 -3.02 -13.00 -8.39
CA PHE A 42 -2.48 -12.40 -9.61
C PHE A 42 -1.85 -13.45 -10.54
N HIS A 43 -1.46 -13.00 -11.73
CA HIS A 43 -0.80 -13.87 -12.70
C HIS A 43 0.52 -14.43 -12.14
N LYS A 44 0.71 -15.74 -12.20
CA LYS A 44 1.85 -16.44 -11.55
C LYS A 44 3.22 -15.96 -11.99
N VAL A 45 3.36 -15.50 -13.24
CA VAL A 45 4.65 -15.08 -13.81
C VAL A 45 4.85 -13.57 -13.76
N TRP A 46 3.77 -12.79 -13.89
CA TRP A 46 3.87 -11.33 -14.07
C TRP A 46 3.44 -10.54 -12.83
N GLY A 47 2.73 -11.19 -11.91
CA GLY A 47 2.21 -10.56 -10.71
C GLY A 47 1.22 -9.43 -11.02
N GLN A 48 1.27 -8.39 -10.20
CA GLN A 48 0.43 -7.22 -10.33
C GLN A 48 0.95 -6.29 -11.41
N LEU A 49 0.09 -5.86 -12.33
CA LEU A 49 0.51 -5.05 -13.48
C LEU A 49 0.98 -3.63 -13.08
N MET A 50 0.33 -3.01 -12.10
CA MET A 50 0.61 -1.62 -11.71
C MET A 50 1.70 -1.50 -10.63
N LYS A 51 2.05 -2.58 -9.93
CA LYS A 51 3.00 -2.58 -8.82
C LYS A 51 4.04 -3.66 -9.00
N THR A 52 5.29 -3.30 -8.69
CA THR A 52 6.41 -4.23 -8.64
C THR A 52 6.82 -4.34 -7.17
N GLY A 53 6.20 -5.27 -6.45
CA GLY A 53 6.34 -5.35 -4.99
C GLY A 53 5.82 -4.08 -4.32
N TYR A 54 6.69 -3.37 -3.61
CA TYR A 54 6.37 -2.13 -2.92
C TYR A 54 6.44 -0.87 -3.81
N GLN A 55 7.05 -0.98 -5.00
CA GLN A 55 7.23 0.16 -5.90
C GLN A 55 6.18 0.18 -7.02
N SER A 56 5.99 1.35 -7.64
CA SER A 56 5.19 1.47 -8.85
C SER A 56 5.93 0.86 -10.05
N SER A 57 5.20 0.12 -10.88
CA SER A 57 5.76 -0.46 -12.11
C SER A 57 6.07 0.62 -13.15
N CYS A 58 6.87 0.27 -14.17
CA CYS A 58 7.12 1.18 -15.30
C CYS A 58 5.82 1.59 -16.02
N LEU A 59 4.89 0.64 -16.20
CA LEU A 59 3.59 0.96 -16.79
C LEU A 59 2.80 1.93 -15.92
N ALA A 60 2.76 1.72 -14.60
CA ALA A 60 2.08 2.63 -13.70
C ALA A 60 2.64 4.05 -13.78
N HIS A 61 3.97 4.17 -13.82
CA HIS A 61 4.63 5.46 -13.99
C HIS A 61 4.31 6.12 -15.34
N GLN A 62 4.20 5.33 -16.42
CA GLN A 62 3.76 5.84 -17.71
C GLN A 62 2.31 6.35 -17.65
N VAL A 63 1.40 5.56 -17.08
CA VAL A 63 -0.02 5.93 -16.94
C VAL A 63 -0.15 7.22 -16.10
N GLU A 64 0.57 7.32 -14.99
CA GLU A 64 0.58 8.49 -14.11
C GLU A 64 1.06 9.77 -14.83
N ARG A 65 2.06 9.66 -15.71
CA ARG A 65 2.61 10.81 -16.45
C ARG A 65 1.78 11.22 -17.66
N PHE A 66 1.11 10.28 -18.31
CA PHE A 66 0.45 10.54 -19.60
C PHE A 66 -1.07 10.61 -19.53
N ALA A 67 -1.71 9.92 -18.59
CA ALA A 67 -3.16 9.88 -18.48
C ALA A 67 -3.62 10.66 -17.25
N TYR A 68 -4.40 11.73 -17.48
CA TYR A 68 -5.10 12.43 -16.41
C TYR A 68 -6.21 11.59 -15.77
N LEU A 69 -6.82 10.67 -16.54
CA LEU A 69 -7.85 9.76 -16.07
C LEU A 69 -7.65 8.37 -16.69
N TYR A 70 -7.72 7.33 -15.86
CA TYR A 70 -7.56 5.95 -16.30
C TYR A 70 -8.71 5.07 -15.81
N THR A 71 -9.31 4.30 -16.73
CA THR A 71 -10.37 3.34 -16.44
C THR A 71 -10.21 2.07 -17.27
N ARG A 72 -10.84 0.97 -16.85
CA ARG A 72 -10.80 -0.30 -17.59
C ARG A 72 -11.49 -0.23 -18.97
N GLN A 73 -12.59 0.52 -19.07
CA GLN A 73 -13.41 0.65 -20.27
C GLN A 73 -13.99 2.06 -20.35
N VAL A 74 -14.17 2.57 -21.56
CA VAL A 74 -14.74 3.92 -21.82
C VAL A 74 -16.17 4.06 -21.30
N THR A 75 -16.94 2.97 -21.28
CA THR A 75 -18.30 2.90 -20.73
C THR A 75 -18.36 3.25 -19.25
N ASN A 76 -17.27 3.10 -18.49
CA ASN A 76 -17.24 3.52 -17.09
C ASN A 76 -17.32 5.04 -16.94
N LEU A 77 -16.87 5.81 -17.94
CA LEU A 77 -16.95 7.27 -17.91
C LEU A 77 -18.38 7.75 -18.11
N SER A 78 -19.19 7.05 -18.91
CA SER A 78 -20.60 7.39 -19.11
C SER A 78 -21.49 7.09 -17.92
N LEU A 79 -21.01 6.30 -16.94
CA LEU A 79 -21.74 6.06 -15.68
C LEU A 79 -21.64 7.24 -14.71
N HIS A 80 -20.77 8.21 -14.98
CA HIS A 80 -20.63 9.41 -14.19
C HIS A 80 -21.38 10.57 -14.82
N SER A 81 -21.82 11.53 -13.99
CA SER A 81 -22.39 12.78 -14.48
C SER A 81 -21.36 13.51 -15.36
N LEU A 82 -21.82 14.08 -16.48
CA LEU A 82 -20.97 14.86 -17.38
C LEU A 82 -20.36 16.09 -16.70
N ASP A 83 -21.05 16.63 -15.68
CA ASP A 83 -20.60 17.80 -14.91
C ASP A 83 -19.70 17.43 -13.72
N LYS A 84 -19.22 16.19 -13.65
CA LYS A 84 -18.39 15.73 -12.54
C LYS A 84 -16.97 16.30 -12.64
N TYR A 85 -16.55 17.02 -11.59
CA TYR A 85 -15.16 17.42 -11.41
C TYR A 85 -14.32 16.26 -10.86
N TYR A 86 -13.25 15.90 -11.56
CA TYR A 86 -12.29 14.88 -11.12
C TYR A 86 -11.09 15.56 -10.44
N SER A 87 -10.95 15.37 -9.13
CA SER A 87 -9.78 15.80 -8.38
C SER A 87 -8.89 14.60 -8.06
N PRO A 88 -7.57 14.66 -8.31
CA PRO A 88 -6.66 13.64 -7.80
C PRO A 88 -6.62 13.69 -6.26
N ASN A 89 -6.19 12.60 -5.64
CA ASN A 89 -5.78 12.64 -4.24
C ASN A 89 -4.38 13.23 -4.15
N GLU A 90 -4.06 13.86 -3.03
CA GLU A 90 -2.72 14.38 -2.76
C GLU A 90 -1.71 13.23 -2.67
N ASP A 91 -0.59 13.37 -3.38
CA ASP A 91 0.56 12.46 -3.25
C ASP A 91 1.42 12.94 -2.08
N TYR A 92 1.69 12.02 -1.14
CA TYR A 92 2.49 12.33 0.05
C TYR A 92 3.94 11.93 -0.12
N MET A 93 4.85 12.83 0.23
CA MET A 93 6.26 12.50 0.39
C MET A 93 6.51 11.76 1.71
N PRO A 94 7.52 10.86 1.79
CA PRO A 94 7.78 10.07 3.00
C PRO A 94 7.98 10.87 4.30
N HIS A 95 8.39 12.14 4.20
CA HIS A 95 8.63 13.01 5.36
C HIS A 95 7.40 13.84 5.76
N GLU A 96 6.34 13.84 4.95
CA GLU A 96 5.09 14.56 5.25
C GLU A 96 4.18 13.77 6.19
N PHE A 97 4.37 12.44 6.28
CA PHE A 97 3.60 11.58 7.17
C PHE A 97 3.74 11.93 8.65
N ASP A 98 4.91 12.45 9.06
CA ASP A 98 5.13 12.86 10.46
C ASP A 98 4.35 14.13 10.83
N ILE A 99 3.95 14.93 9.83
CA ILE A 99 3.30 16.24 10.02
C ILE A 99 1.78 16.09 10.14
N LEU A 100 1.19 15.09 9.49
CA LEU A 100 -0.26 14.95 9.35
C LEU A 100 -0.95 14.13 10.45
N GLY A 101 -0.17 13.48 11.34
CA GLY A 101 -0.72 12.56 12.35
C GLY A 101 -1.35 11.31 11.71
N PRO A 102 -1.63 10.25 12.49
CA PRO A 102 -2.24 9.05 11.95
C PRO A 102 -3.71 9.35 11.57
N VAL A 103 -3.97 9.41 10.26
CA VAL A 103 -5.32 9.44 9.66
C VAL A 103 -5.93 8.03 9.68
#